data_AF-A0A7V1RHD3-F1
#
_entry.id   AF-A0A7V1RHD3-F1
#
_cell.length_a   1.000
_cell.length_b   1.000
_cell.length_c   1.000
_cell.angle_alpha   90.00
_cell.angle_beta   90.00
_cell.angle_gamma   90.00
#
_symmetry.space_group_name_H-M   'P 1'
#
loop_
_entity.id
_entity.type
_entity.pdbx_description
1 polymer ?
#
loop_
_entity_poly.entity_id
_entity_poly.type
_entity_poly.pdbx_seq_one_letter_code
_entity_poly.pdbx_strand_id
1 'polypeptide(L)'
;MPDPVRLVLPTGLPTGQAANDRIPVTWRQAAGSGGSRLPAVVLLHPLGEQRNRIMERFGGYLAARGISAAVMILPWHMERRPPGVKPLGAYLSLDPEIAVRSLEQALADVRVVVDWLEANPAVDSRRLGVVGVSLGAVLAHTAMGRDERLSAGVAILGGASLEDIARRSLLYRLVHPRPRSLTDQQLQRLWSVDPLAYAGRNRPRRVLMIQAARDDILPTRGARKLWEALDRPPLEWLDTNHFAPAAGADTIMARSLAHLEAAWGIRPHRRPPPVAAPTLKAGMLVGLDAPLALGLAWQAIPLAERSDHMALAHLSLGASTQGLFAAVGITLSRHVDIGVARRADGRTARPCLSIHLTL
;
A
#
# COMPACT_ATOMS: atom_id res chain seq x y z
N MET A 1 1.14 13.90 24.75
CA MET A 1 1.23 14.37 23.35
C MET A 1 0.19 15.46 23.17
N PRO A 2 0.45 16.48 22.33
CA PRO A 2 -0.58 17.43 21.93
C PRO A 2 -1.77 16.72 21.28
N ASP A 3 -2.97 17.28 21.43
CA ASP A 3 -4.15 16.78 20.74
C ASP A 3 -4.03 17.00 19.22
N PRO A 4 -4.62 16.11 18.40
CA PRO A 4 -4.63 16.28 16.95
C PRO A 4 -5.36 17.58 16.57
N VAL A 5 -4.73 18.38 15.73
CA VAL A 5 -5.31 19.63 15.22
C VAL A 5 -5.81 19.39 13.81
N ARG A 6 -7.06 19.76 13.55
CA ARG A 6 -7.62 19.73 12.19
C ARG A 6 -7.41 21.08 11.52
N LEU A 7 -6.84 21.07 10.33
CA LEU A 7 -6.65 22.26 9.51
C LEU A 7 -7.07 22.01 8.06
N VAL A 8 -7.37 23.08 7.33
CA VAL A 8 -7.79 23.02 5.94
C VAL A 8 -6.93 24.00 5.15
N LEU A 9 -6.11 23.50 4.24
CA LEU A 9 -5.27 24.30 3.35
C LEU A 9 -5.96 24.50 1.99
N PRO A 10 -5.65 25.56 1.22
CA PRO A 10 -6.09 25.66 -0.17
C PRO A 10 -5.39 24.60 -1.04
N THR A 11 -6.11 24.04 -2.02
CA THR A 11 -5.52 23.11 -3.02
C THR A 11 -4.42 23.79 -3.83
N GLY A 12 -3.38 23.03 -4.19
CA GLY A 12 -2.32 23.54 -5.08
C GLY A 12 -2.77 23.64 -6.54
N LEU A 13 -3.84 22.92 -6.90
CA LEU A 13 -4.40 22.88 -8.25
C LEU A 13 -5.94 22.84 -8.19
N PRO A 14 -6.63 23.99 -8.30
CA PRO A 14 -8.09 24.05 -8.26
C PRO A 14 -8.74 23.37 -9.47
N THR A 15 -9.86 22.68 -9.22
CA THR A 15 -10.69 21.98 -10.22
C THR A 15 -12.03 22.67 -10.47
N GLY A 16 -12.34 23.73 -9.71
CA GLY A 16 -13.63 24.41 -9.68
C GLY A 16 -14.66 23.74 -8.76
N GLN A 17 -14.30 22.60 -8.14
CA GLN A 17 -15.18 21.89 -7.22
C GLN A 17 -14.83 22.26 -5.78
N ALA A 18 -15.62 23.15 -5.17
CA ALA A 18 -15.32 23.72 -3.84
C ALA A 18 -15.12 22.69 -2.72
N ALA A 19 -15.78 21.53 -2.79
CA ALA A 19 -15.55 20.43 -1.85
C ALA A 19 -14.18 19.78 -2.06
N ASN A 20 -13.77 19.61 -3.31
CA ASN A 20 -12.52 18.98 -3.69
C ASN A 20 -11.32 19.95 -3.58
N ASP A 21 -11.51 21.25 -3.75
CA ASP A 21 -10.44 22.26 -3.84
C ASP A 21 -9.96 22.79 -2.47
N ARG A 22 -10.06 21.94 -1.46
CA ARG A 22 -9.55 22.17 -0.11
C ARG A 22 -8.75 20.94 0.31
N ILE A 23 -7.73 21.11 1.15
CA ILE A 23 -6.89 20.03 1.65
C ILE A 23 -7.13 19.90 3.15
N PRO A 24 -8.07 19.07 3.60
CA PRO A 24 -8.19 18.75 5.00
C PRO A 24 -7.01 17.89 5.45
N VAL A 25 -6.41 18.32 6.55
CA VAL A 25 -5.26 17.66 7.16
C VAL A 25 -5.52 17.51 8.66
N THR A 26 -5.35 16.29 9.17
CA THR A 26 -5.19 16.09 10.62
C THR A 26 -3.72 16.17 10.96
N TRP A 27 -3.32 17.22 11.66
CA TRP A 27 -1.97 17.40 12.17
C TRP A 27 -1.79 16.73 13.53
N ARG A 28 -0.83 15.83 13.61
CA ARG A 28 -0.43 15.13 14.84
C ARG A 28 0.99 15.49 15.16
N GLN A 29 1.15 16.47 16.04
CA GLN A 29 2.47 16.90 16.50
C GLN A 29 3.05 15.86 17.45
N ALA A 30 4.30 15.46 17.20
CA ALA A 30 5.02 14.59 18.12
C ALA A 30 5.35 15.32 19.43
N ALA A 31 5.36 14.58 20.54
CA ALA A 31 5.82 15.12 21.82
C ALA A 31 7.35 15.13 21.86
N GLY A 32 7.95 16.32 21.82
CA GLY A 32 9.39 16.51 21.99
C GLY A 32 9.76 16.96 23.40
N SER A 33 10.99 16.70 23.81
CA SER A 33 11.61 17.31 24.98
C SER A 33 12.05 18.74 24.64
N GLY A 34 11.34 19.75 25.14
CA GLY A 34 11.77 21.15 25.24
C GLY A 34 12.34 21.80 23.97
N GLY A 35 11.48 22.30 23.07
CA GLY A 35 11.88 23.24 22.01
C GLY A 35 12.61 22.66 20.78
N SER A 36 12.97 21.38 20.78
CA SER A 36 13.61 20.73 19.62
C SER A 36 12.65 20.60 18.44
N ARG A 37 13.11 20.94 17.23
CA ARG A 37 12.39 20.68 15.96
C ARG A 37 12.42 19.19 15.64
N LEU A 38 11.26 18.63 15.29
CA LEU A 38 11.06 17.20 15.09
C LEU A 38 10.82 16.86 13.62
N PRO A 39 11.21 15.65 13.18
CA PRO A 39 10.86 15.17 11.84
C PRO A 39 9.34 15.12 11.65
N ALA A 40 8.91 15.20 10.39
CA ALA A 40 7.51 15.11 10.03
C ALA A 40 7.27 14.30 8.75
N VAL A 41 6.12 13.65 8.65
CA VAL A 41 5.68 12.95 7.43
C VAL A 41 4.32 13.40 6.95
N VAL A 42 4.11 13.38 5.64
CA VAL A 42 2.78 13.39 5.03
C VAL A 42 2.27 11.95 4.93
N LEU A 43 1.06 11.67 5.42
CA LEU A 43 0.43 10.36 5.32
C LEU A 43 -0.65 10.35 4.23
N LEU A 44 -0.55 9.41 3.30
CA LEU A 44 -1.40 9.28 2.12
C LEU A 44 -2.19 7.97 2.14
N HIS A 45 -3.52 8.08 2.17
CA HIS A 45 -4.42 6.94 2.34
C HIS A 45 -4.65 6.15 1.04
N PRO A 46 -5.16 4.90 1.11
CA PRO A 46 -5.48 4.10 -0.08
C PRO A 46 -6.73 4.61 -0.82
N LEU A 47 -6.91 4.15 -2.05
CA LEU A 47 -8.08 4.47 -2.87
C LEU A 47 -9.38 3.95 -2.22
N GLY A 48 -10.44 4.75 -2.27
CA GLY A 48 -11.77 4.37 -1.81
C GLY A 48 -11.97 4.47 -0.29
N GLU A 49 -10.97 4.94 0.47
CA GLU A 49 -11.05 5.13 1.92
C GLU A 49 -12.20 6.08 2.30
N GLN A 50 -12.92 5.74 3.37
CA GLN A 50 -14.14 6.43 3.80
C GLN A 50 -14.01 7.05 5.21
N ARG A 51 -13.15 6.50 6.06
CA ARG A 51 -13.05 6.90 7.48
C ARG A 51 -11.63 7.24 7.91
N ASN A 52 -10.63 6.94 7.09
CA ASN A 52 -9.22 7.20 7.32
C ASN A 52 -8.62 6.58 8.59
N ARG A 53 -9.28 5.56 9.17
CA ARG A 53 -8.93 5.02 10.51
C ARG A 53 -7.50 4.51 10.58
N ILE A 54 -7.02 3.86 9.51
CA ILE A 54 -5.68 3.27 9.47
C ILE A 54 -4.63 4.38 9.44
N MET A 55 -4.79 5.42 8.61
CA MET A 55 -3.82 6.51 8.56
C MET A 55 -3.85 7.38 9.81
N GLU A 56 -5.01 7.59 10.43
CA GLU A 56 -5.12 8.28 11.71
C GLU A 56 -4.40 7.51 12.83
N ARG A 57 -4.58 6.19 12.89
CA ARG A 57 -3.84 5.32 13.81
C ARG A 57 -2.34 5.37 13.54
N PHE A 58 -1.94 5.36 12.28
CA PHE A 58 -0.52 5.43 11.89
C PHE A 58 0.10 6.78 12.28
N GLY A 59 -0.58 7.89 12.01
CA GLY A 59 -0.13 9.21 12.43
C GLY A 59 0.02 9.32 13.94
N GLY A 60 -0.94 8.77 14.71
CA GLY A 60 -0.83 8.71 16.17
C GLY A 60 0.33 7.83 16.64
N TYR A 61 0.56 6.69 15.97
CA TYR A 61 1.66 5.77 16.27
C TYR A 61 3.03 6.43 16.09
N LEU A 62 3.22 7.17 14.99
CA LEU A 62 4.45 7.91 14.68
C LEU A 62 4.65 9.11 15.61
N ALA A 63 3.60 9.90 15.85
CA ALA A 63 3.67 11.08 16.72
C ALA A 63 4.03 10.68 18.16
N ALA A 64 3.51 9.54 18.64
CA ALA A 64 3.87 8.98 19.95
C ALA A 64 5.35 8.62 20.08
N ARG A 65 6.06 8.51 18.96
CA ARG A 65 7.43 8.02 18.86
C ARG A 65 8.38 9.05 18.23
N GLY A 66 7.99 10.33 18.26
CA GLY A 66 8.89 11.43 17.92
C GLY A 66 8.85 11.89 16.45
N ILE A 67 7.93 11.38 15.62
CA ILE A 67 7.74 11.81 14.23
C ILE A 67 6.35 12.39 14.06
N SER A 68 6.26 13.70 13.80
CA SER A 68 4.97 14.34 13.57
C SER A 68 4.33 13.87 12.25
N ALA A 69 3.01 13.91 12.15
CA ALA A 69 2.30 13.41 10.97
C ALA A 69 1.21 14.38 10.50
N ALA A 70 1.23 14.71 9.22
CA ALA A 70 0.15 15.39 8.51
C ALA A 70 -0.67 14.34 7.75
N VAL A 71 -1.82 13.95 8.30
CA VAL A 71 -2.74 13.00 7.67
C VAL A 71 -3.59 13.74 6.65
N MET A 72 -3.28 13.59 5.37
CA MET A 72 -3.93 14.32 4.29
C MET A 72 -5.10 13.53 3.69
N ILE A 73 -6.25 14.16 3.52
CA ILE A 73 -7.35 13.60 2.73
C ILE A 73 -7.08 13.87 1.25
N LEU A 74 -6.95 12.81 0.45
CA LEU A 74 -6.70 12.90 -0.99
C LEU A 74 -7.91 13.51 -1.73
N PRO A 75 -7.68 14.16 -2.89
CA PRO A 75 -8.76 14.64 -3.75
C PRO A 75 -9.81 13.55 -4.03
N TRP A 76 -11.06 13.94 -4.17
CA TRP A 76 -12.20 13.07 -4.50
C TRP A 76 -12.57 12.00 -3.45
N HIS A 77 -12.02 12.07 -2.24
CA HIS A 77 -12.31 11.15 -1.14
C HIS A 77 -12.97 11.86 0.04
N MET A 78 -13.77 11.12 0.82
CA MET A 78 -14.42 11.63 2.04
C MET A 78 -15.10 12.98 1.81
N GLU A 79 -14.77 14.01 2.59
CA GLU A 79 -15.33 15.36 2.46
C GLU A 79 -14.85 16.13 1.24
N ARG A 80 -13.81 15.64 0.56
CA ARG A 80 -13.37 16.15 -0.75
C ARG A 80 -14.13 15.53 -1.92
N ARG A 81 -15.03 14.57 -1.66
CA ARG A 81 -15.84 13.92 -2.69
C ARG A 81 -17.16 14.67 -2.87
N PRO A 82 -17.41 15.29 -4.04
CA PRO A 82 -18.71 15.91 -4.31
C PRO A 82 -19.85 14.88 -4.29
N PRO A 83 -21.09 15.30 -3.97
CA PRO A 83 -22.27 14.44 -4.09
C PRO A 83 -22.39 13.82 -5.49
N GLY A 84 -22.80 12.55 -5.55
CA GLY A 84 -22.96 11.82 -6.82
C GLY A 84 -21.67 11.22 -7.40
N VAL A 85 -20.48 11.61 -6.92
CA VAL A 85 -19.21 11.02 -7.37
C VAL A 85 -18.95 9.68 -6.67
N LYS A 86 -18.64 8.63 -7.44
CA LYS A 86 -18.31 7.30 -6.90
C LYS A 86 -16.93 7.30 -6.21
N PRO A 87 -16.73 6.56 -5.11
CA PRO A 87 -15.47 6.56 -4.34
C PRO A 87 -14.20 6.25 -5.14
N LEU A 88 -14.29 5.42 -6.17
CA LEU A 88 -13.14 5.03 -7.01
C LEU A 88 -13.08 5.84 -8.32
N GLY A 89 -14.15 6.58 -8.63
CA GLY A 89 -14.47 6.98 -10.01
C GLY A 89 -13.47 7.95 -10.63
N ALA A 90 -12.90 8.86 -9.84
CA ALA A 90 -11.95 9.85 -10.34
C ALA A 90 -10.61 9.22 -10.74
N TYR A 91 -10.05 8.35 -9.89
CA TYR A 91 -8.75 7.70 -10.14
C TYR A 91 -8.83 6.48 -11.04
N LEU A 92 -9.98 5.80 -11.11
CA LEU A 92 -10.22 4.69 -12.02
C LEU A 92 -11.20 5.10 -13.12
N SER A 93 -11.09 6.30 -13.68
CA SER A 93 -11.97 6.73 -14.77
C SER A 93 -11.69 5.93 -16.08
N LEU A 94 -12.73 5.77 -16.92
CA LEU A 94 -12.55 5.31 -18.32
C LEU A 94 -11.92 6.37 -19.21
N ASP A 95 -12.01 7.64 -18.80
CA ASP A 95 -11.23 8.72 -19.38
C ASP A 95 -9.96 8.91 -18.53
N PRO A 96 -8.78 8.48 -19.02
CA PRO A 96 -7.52 8.59 -18.31
C PRO A 96 -7.17 10.02 -17.93
N GLU A 97 -7.66 11.02 -18.67
CA GLU A 97 -7.38 12.43 -18.38
C GLU A 97 -7.97 12.87 -17.03
N ILE A 98 -9.13 12.33 -16.64
CA ILE A 98 -9.71 12.57 -15.31
C ILE A 98 -8.78 12.00 -14.23
N ALA A 99 -8.29 10.78 -14.41
CA ALA A 99 -7.39 10.14 -13.46
C ALA A 99 -6.04 10.88 -13.34
N VAL A 100 -5.48 11.32 -14.48
CA VAL A 100 -4.25 12.13 -14.52
C VAL A 100 -4.45 13.43 -13.77
N ARG A 101 -5.53 14.18 -14.02
CA ARG A 101 -5.84 15.43 -13.28
C ARG A 101 -6.02 15.20 -11.78
N SER A 102 -6.68 14.10 -11.38
CA SER A 102 -6.80 13.73 -9.97
C SER A 102 -5.45 13.46 -9.32
N LEU A 103 -4.54 12.76 -10.02
CA LEU A 103 -3.17 12.51 -9.56
C LEU A 103 -2.35 13.80 -9.51
N GLU A 104 -2.44 14.66 -10.53
CA GLU A 104 -1.76 15.96 -10.55
C GLU A 104 -2.20 16.86 -9.38
N GLN A 105 -3.51 16.93 -9.12
CA GLN A 105 -4.02 17.67 -7.97
C GLN A 105 -3.50 17.08 -6.65
N ALA A 106 -3.54 15.76 -6.50
CA ALA A 106 -3.03 15.12 -5.28
C ALA A 106 -1.53 15.42 -5.05
N LEU A 107 -0.72 15.42 -6.11
CA LEU A 107 0.70 15.74 -6.04
C LEU A 107 0.96 17.21 -5.73
N ALA A 108 0.16 18.13 -6.30
CA ALA A 108 0.19 19.54 -5.95
C ALA A 108 -0.21 19.77 -4.48
N ASP A 109 -1.19 19.03 -3.98
CA ASP A 109 -1.60 19.11 -2.58
C ASP A 109 -0.54 18.58 -1.61
N VAL A 110 0.16 17.50 -1.97
CA VAL A 110 1.34 17.05 -1.20
C VAL A 110 2.35 18.19 -1.08
N ARG A 111 2.65 18.89 -2.18
CA ARG A 111 3.57 20.04 -2.17
C ARG A 111 3.10 21.13 -1.21
N VAL A 112 1.81 21.49 -1.22
CA VAL A 112 1.23 22.49 -0.30
C VAL A 112 1.35 22.06 1.16
N VAL A 113 1.09 20.77 1.47
CA VAL A 113 1.28 20.26 2.83
C VAL A 113 2.76 20.30 3.24
N VAL A 114 3.68 19.98 2.33
CA VAL A 114 5.13 20.08 2.58
C VAL A 114 5.54 21.54 2.81
N ASP A 115 5.01 22.51 2.05
CA ASP A 115 5.25 23.94 2.28
C ASP A 115 4.79 24.37 3.68
N TRP A 116 3.60 23.91 4.10
CA TRP A 116 3.09 24.15 5.45
C TRP A 116 3.96 23.50 6.54
N LEU A 117 4.45 22.27 6.31
CA LEU A 117 5.35 21.58 7.24
C LEU A 117 6.69 22.31 7.37
N GLU A 118 7.27 22.78 6.27
CA GLU A 118 8.53 23.52 6.26
C GLU A 118 8.43 24.86 7.01
N ALA A 119 7.28 25.54 6.91
CA ALA A 119 7.01 26.78 7.63
C ALA A 119 6.67 26.56 9.12
N ASN A 120 6.39 25.32 9.56
CA ASN A 120 5.99 25.03 10.92
C ASN A 120 7.20 25.04 11.87
N PRO A 121 7.25 25.92 12.90
CA PRO A 121 8.42 26.08 13.77
C PRO A 121 8.73 24.84 14.63
N ALA A 122 7.78 23.92 14.79
CA ALA A 122 7.99 22.65 15.49
C ALA A 122 8.64 21.57 14.61
N VAL A 123 8.73 21.80 13.29
CA VAL A 123 9.18 20.81 12.32
C VAL A 123 10.61 21.10 11.88
N ASP A 124 11.40 20.04 11.77
CA ASP A 124 12.73 20.09 11.16
C ASP A 124 12.61 19.87 9.66
N SER A 125 12.76 20.95 8.88
CA SER A 125 12.64 20.93 7.42
C SER A 125 13.65 20.03 6.72
N ARG A 126 14.73 19.61 7.38
CA ARG A 126 15.70 18.64 6.83
C ARG A 126 15.20 17.19 6.92
N ARG A 127 14.18 16.93 7.74
CA ARG A 127 13.64 15.59 8.03
C ARG A 127 12.16 15.51 7.71
N LEU A 128 11.82 15.85 6.47
CA LEU A 128 10.48 15.69 5.91
C LEU A 128 10.40 14.39 5.11
N GLY A 129 9.30 13.66 5.27
CA GLY A 129 9.07 12.42 4.55
C GLY A 129 7.62 12.20 4.15
N VAL A 130 7.38 11.06 3.50
CA VAL A 130 6.04 10.66 3.07
C VAL A 130 5.83 9.18 3.29
N VAL A 131 4.65 8.81 3.80
CA VAL A 131 4.22 7.42 3.88
C VAL A 131 2.91 7.28 3.15
N GLY A 132 2.84 6.29 2.27
CA GLY A 132 1.66 6.05 1.45
C GLY A 132 1.25 4.58 1.44
N VAL A 133 -0.05 4.34 1.31
CA VAL A 133 -0.63 2.99 1.12
C VAL A 133 -1.38 2.93 -0.20
N SER A 134 -1.15 1.91 -1.04
CA SER A 134 -1.85 1.71 -2.31
C SER A 134 -1.74 2.94 -3.23
N LEU A 135 -2.85 3.60 -3.58
CA LEU A 135 -2.84 4.90 -4.27
C LEU A 135 -1.91 5.91 -3.60
N GLY A 136 -1.94 5.99 -2.27
CA GLY A 136 -1.04 6.86 -1.52
C GLY A 136 0.43 6.50 -1.70
N ALA A 137 0.77 5.21 -1.89
CA ALA A 137 2.13 4.76 -2.14
C ALA A 137 2.62 5.13 -3.56
N VAL A 138 1.73 5.04 -4.55
CA VAL A 138 1.98 5.56 -5.93
C VAL A 138 2.29 7.06 -5.86
N LEU A 139 1.43 7.83 -5.18
CA LEU A 139 1.62 9.26 -4.98
C LEU A 139 2.89 9.57 -4.20
N ALA A 140 3.24 8.80 -3.17
CA ALA A 140 4.45 8.99 -2.37
C ALA A 140 5.72 8.90 -3.23
N HIS A 141 5.82 7.88 -4.09
CA HIS A 141 6.97 7.74 -4.98
C HIS A 141 7.09 8.91 -5.98
N THR A 142 5.97 9.29 -6.61
CA THR A 142 5.97 10.42 -7.56
C THR A 142 6.26 11.75 -6.85
N ALA A 143 5.70 11.96 -5.65
CA ALA A 143 5.92 13.17 -4.86
C ALA A 143 7.39 13.31 -4.46
N MET A 144 8.04 12.24 -4.01
CA MET A 144 9.48 12.29 -3.73
C MET A 144 10.26 12.69 -5.00
N GLY A 145 10.02 12.05 -6.14
CA GLY A 145 10.74 12.45 -7.36
C GLY A 145 10.42 13.86 -7.90
N ARG A 146 9.35 14.52 -7.42
CA ARG A 146 8.99 15.91 -7.76
C ARG A 146 9.43 16.95 -6.72
N ASP A 147 9.59 16.55 -5.45
CA ASP A 147 9.91 17.45 -4.33
C ASP A 147 11.11 16.92 -3.55
N GLU A 148 12.27 17.59 -3.69
CA GLU A 148 13.53 17.21 -3.03
C GLU A 148 13.56 17.36 -1.51
N ARG A 149 12.63 18.12 -0.93
CA ARG A 149 12.54 18.28 0.53
C ARG A 149 12.10 16.97 1.21
N LEU A 150 11.39 16.11 0.49
CA LEU A 150 11.03 14.76 0.96
C LEU A 150 12.27 13.85 0.93
N SER A 151 12.97 13.76 2.06
CA SER A 151 14.26 13.07 2.19
C SER A 151 14.14 11.57 2.49
N ALA A 152 13.00 11.11 3.00
CA ALA A 152 12.71 9.71 3.28
C ALA A 152 11.26 9.34 2.95
N GLY A 153 11.00 8.08 2.60
CA GLY A 153 9.64 7.63 2.36
C GLY A 153 9.40 6.15 2.59
N VAL A 154 8.13 5.81 2.81
CA VAL A 154 7.67 4.43 2.95
C VAL A 154 6.45 4.21 2.05
N ALA A 155 6.56 3.26 1.13
CA ALA A 155 5.53 2.91 0.17
C ALA A 155 5.00 1.50 0.47
N ILE A 156 3.76 1.41 0.92
CA ILE A 156 3.11 0.17 1.32
C ILE A 156 2.11 -0.24 0.23
N LEU A 157 2.30 -1.43 -0.33
CA LEU A 157 1.49 -1.98 -1.42
C LEU A 157 1.35 -0.97 -2.55
N GLY A 158 2.46 -0.38 -2.96
CA GLY A 158 2.51 0.61 -4.05
C GLY A 158 2.97 -0.02 -5.35
N GLY A 159 3.38 0.83 -6.28
CA GLY A 159 3.97 0.38 -7.53
C GLY A 159 4.06 1.52 -8.51
N ALA A 160 4.30 1.16 -9.76
CA ALA A 160 4.34 2.09 -10.88
C ALA A 160 3.76 1.43 -12.12
N SER A 161 3.92 2.06 -13.28
CA SER A 161 3.31 1.62 -14.53
C SER A 161 1.78 1.68 -14.43
N LEU A 162 1.26 2.90 -14.43
CA LEU A 162 -0.17 3.20 -14.50
C LEU A 162 -0.82 2.55 -15.72
N GLU A 163 -0.07 2.35 -16.80
CA GLU A 163 -0.49 1.52 -17.93
C GLU A 163 -0.71 0.06 -17.53
N ASP A 164 0.27 -0.59 -16.87
CA ASP A 164 0.11 -1.98 -16.42
C ASP A 164 -1.06 -2.10 -15.44
N ILE A 165 -1.31 -1.08 -14.58
CA ILE A 165 -2.47 -1.02 -13.70
C ILE A 165 -3.77 -0.96 -14.52
N ALA A 166 -3.89 -0.03 -15.47
CA ALA A 166 -5.09 0.11 -16.31
C ALA A 166 -5.38 -1.16 -17.15
N ARG A 167 -4.34 -1.88 -17.59
CA ARG A 167 -4.49 -3.08 -18.42
C ARG A 167 -4.70 -4.36 -17.63
N ARG A 168 -4.07 -4.51 -16.46
CA ARG A 168 -3.93 -5.81 -15.77
C ARG A 168 -4.54 -5.84 -14.37
N SER A 169 -4.83 -4.70 -13.75
CA SER A 169 -5.43 -4.66 -12.41
C SER A 169 -6.79 -5.34 -12.40
N LEU A 170 -6.97 -6.30 -11.50
CA LEU A 170 -8.27 -6.95 -11.27
C LEU A 170 -9.31 -5.91 -10.84
N LEU A 171 -8.93 -4.94 -10.00
CA LEU A 171 -9.84 -3.87 -9.58
C LEU A 171 -10.32 -3.04 -10.77
N TYR A 172 -9.40 -2.64 -11.65
CA TYR A 172 -9.77 -1.87 -12.84
C TYR A 172 -10.72 -2.65 -13.74
N ARG A 173 -10.48 -3.96 -13.94
CA ARG A 173 -11.33 -4.84 -14.75
C ARG A 173 -12.70 -5.11 -14.12
N LEU A 174 -12.79 -5.14 -12.79
CA LEU A 174 -14.08 -5.28 -12.08
C LEU A 174 -14.92 -4.02 -12.20
N VAL A 175 -14.30 -2.83 -12.15
CA VAL A 175 -15.00 -1.55 -12.36
C VAL A 175 -15.34 -1.36 -13.85
N HIS A 176 -14.46 -1.81 -14.74
CA HIS A 176 -14.58 -1.68 -16.19
C HIS A 176 -14.44 -3.04 -16.87
N PRO A 177 -15.52 -3.83 -16.98
CA PRO A 177 -15.46 -5.17 -17.58
C PRO A 177 -15.08 -5.17 -19.07
N ARG A 178 -15.19 -4.01 -19.73
CA ARG A 178 -14.75 -3.77 -21.11
C ARG A 178 -13.86 -2.52 -21.16
N PRO A 179 -12.59 -2.62 -20.73
CA PRO A 179 -11.69 -1.48 -20.74
C PRO A 179 -11.43 -1.04 -22.19
N ARG A 180 -11.31 0.26 -22.41
CA ARG A 180 -10.95 0.80 -23.73
C ARG A 180 -9.44 0.67 -23.93
N SER A 181 -9.03 0.47 -25.18
CA SER A 181 -7.62 0.63 -25.56
C SER A 181 -7.20 2.08 -25.33
N LEU A 182 -6.03 2.27 -24.73
CA LEU A 182 -5.43 3.59 -24.52
C LEU A 182 -4.74 4.04 -25.81
N THR A 183 -4.92 5.31 -26.18
CA THR A 183 -4.17 5.95 -27.27
C THR A 183 -2.75 6.31 -26.82
N ASP A 184 -1.83 6.55 -27.76
CA ASP A 184 -0.46 6.98 -27.44
C ASP A 184 -0.44 8.28 -26.63
N GLN A 185 -1.35 9.22 -26.95
CA GLN A 185 -1.52 10.45 -26.19
C GLN A 185 -1.93 10.15 -24.74
N GLN A 186 -2.90 9.25 -24.52
CA GLN A 186 -3.32 8.88 -23.17
C GLN A 186 -2.21 8.16 -22.40
N LEU A 187 -1.42 7.31 -23.05
CA LEU A 187 -0.25 6.67 -22.46
C LEU A 187 0.80 7.70 -22.04
N GLN A 188 1.06 8.71 -22.88
CA GLN A 188 1.96 9.82 -22.55
C GLN A 188 1.45 10.63 -21.35
N ARG A 189 0.14 10.87 -21.27
CA ARG A 189 -0.49 11.54 -20.12
C ARG A 189 -0.38 10.71 -18.83
N LEU A 190 -0.56 9.40 -18.89
CA LEU A 190 -0.32 8.54 -17.72
C LEU A 190 1.15 8.57 -17.29
N TRP A 191 2.08 8.52 -18.26
CA TRP A 191 3.51 8.60 -17.99
C TRP A 191 3.92 9.90 -17.26
N SER A 192 3.26 11.03 -17.53
CA SER A 192 3.59 12.30 -16.87
C SER A 192 3.33 12.32 -15.37
N VAL A 193 2.56 11.37 -14.84
CA VAL A 193 2.27 11.21 -13.39
C VAL A 193 2.72 9.86 -12.83
N ASP A 194 3.33 9.03 -13.67
CA ASP A 194 3.81 7.70 -13.29
C ASP A 194 5.05 7.77 -12.41
N PRO A 195 5.14 7.02 -11.29
CA PRO A 195 6.35 6.98 -10.48
C PRO A 195 7.64 6.64 -11.23
N LEU A 196 7.58 5.82 -12.30
CA LEU A 196 8.75 5.46 -13.10
C LEU A 196 9.36 6.68 -13.82
N ALA A 197 8.54 7.64 -14.25
CA ALA A 197 9.02 8.85 -14.89
C ALA A 197 9.86 9.73 -13.96
N TYR A 198 9.71 9.54 -12.64
CA TYR A 198 10.37 10.32 -11.60
C TYR A 198 11.38 9.52 -10.78
N ALA A 199 11.54 8.22 -11.03
CA ALA A 199 12.42 7.33 -10.25
C ALA A 199 13.88 7.83 -10.23
N GLY A 200 14.39 8.31 -11.37
CA GLY A 200 15.75 8.88 -11.46
C GLY A 200 15.97 10.09 -10.56
N ARG A 201 14.94 10.90 -10.30
CA ARG A 201 14.99 12.07 -9.38
C ARG A 201 14.77 11.69 -7.92
N ASN A 202 14.39 10.44 -7.67
CA ASN A 202 14.19 9.85 -6.36
C ASN A 202 15.42 8.98 -5.93
N ARG A 203 16.54 9.05 -6.66
CA ARG A 203 17.81 8.39 -6.34
C ARG A 203 18.92 9.45 -6.15
N PRO A 204 19.76 9.38 -5.09
CA PRO A 204 19.71 8.45 -3.97
C PRO A 204 18.80 8.99 -2.83
N ARG A 205 17.57 8.49 -2.70
CA ARG A 205 16.73 8.77 -1.52
C ARG A 205 16.37 7.52 -0.75
N ARG A 206 16.02 7.70 0.52
CA ARG A 206 15.81 6.61 1.48
C ARG A 206 14.36 6.14 1.44
N VAL A 207 14.05 5.27 0.49
CA VAL A 207 12.72 4.68 0.31
C VAL A 207 12.70 3.26 0.91
N LEU A 208 11.61 2.91 1.58
CA LEU A 208 11.25 1.53 1.89
C LEU A 208 10.03 1.14 1.06
N MET A 209 10.10 0.00 0.40
CA MET A 209 8.97 -0.61 -0.29
C MET A 209 8.48 -1.83 0.50
N ILE A 210 7.18 -1.93 0.75
CA ILE A 210 6.55 -3.13 1.32
C ILE A 210 5.51 -3.59 0.30
N GLN A 211 5.63 -4.81 -0.20
CA GLN A 211 4.84 -5.32 -1.32
C GLN A 211 4.20 -6.67 -1.00
N ALA A 212 3.13 -7.00 -1.74
CA ALA A 212 2.42 -8.27 -1.62
C ALA A 212 2.72 -9.16 -2.83
N ALA A 213 3.16 -10.40 -2.60
CA ALA A 213 3.54 -11.33 -3.65
C ALA A 213 2.34 -11.78 -4.51
N ARG A 214 1.14 -11.81 -3.92
CA ARG A 214 -0.13 -12.21 -4.55
C ARG A 214 -1.04 -11.00 -4.80
N ASP A 215 -0.47 -9.84 -5.07
CA ASP A 215 -1.22 -8.63 -5.40
C ASP A 215 -1.83 -8.73 -6.80
N ASP A 216 -3.17 -8.66 -6.89
CA ASP A 216 -3.94 -8.61 -8.15
C ASP A 216 -4.43 -7.19 -8.48
N ILE A 217 -4.28 -6.27 -7.54
CA ILE A 217 -4.77 -4.90 -7.63
C ILE A 217 -3.67 -4.01 -8.22
N LEU A 218 -2.46 -4.11 -7.68
CA LEU A 218 -1.25 -3.47 -8.19
C LEU A 218 -0.27 -4.55 -8.64
N PRO A 219 -0.14 -4.80 -9.96
CA PRO A 219 0.70 -5.86 -10.47
C PRO A 219 2.16 -5.76 -9.99
N THR A 220 2.68 -6.85 -9.42
CA THR A 220 4.04 -6.93 -8.84
C THR A 220 5.15 -6.54 -9.82
N ARG A 221 4.93 -6.70 -11.13
CA ARG A 221 5.85 -6.24 -12.18
C ARG A 221 6.10 -4.74 -12.11
N GLY A 222 5.08 -3.92 -11.85
CA GLY A 222 5.21 -2.47 -11.71
C GLY A 222 6.09 -2.10 -10.52
N ALA A 223 5.89 -2.79 -9.38
CA ALA A 223 6.73 -2.63 -8.20
C ALA A 223 8.19 -3.04 -8.46
N ARG A 224 8.44 -4.15 -9.16
CA ARG A 224 9.81 -4.60 -9.51
C ARG A 224 10.53 -3.62 -10.43
N LYS A 225 9.87 -3.16 -11.52
CA LYS A 225 10.43 -2.13 -12.41
C LYS A 225 10.80 -0.87 -11.64
N LEU A 226 9.92 -0.42 -10.74
CA LEU A 226 10.17 0.76 -9.92
C LEU A 226 11.34 0.53 -8.96
N TRP A 227 11.40 -0.62 -8.28
CA TRP A 227 12.48 -0.98 -7.39
C TRP A 227 13.84 -0.96 -8.11
N GLU A 228 13.93 -1.51 -9.32
CA GLU A 228 15.13 -1.44 -10.14
C GLU A 228 15.49 0.02 -10.51
N ALA A 229 14.50 0.80 -10.96
CA ALA A 229 14.69 2.20 -11.33
C ALA A 229 15.10 3.10 -10.14
N LEU A 230 14.74 2.72 -8.91
CA LEU A 230 15.12 3.38 -7.67
C LEU A 230 16.48 2.93 -7.11
N ASP A 231 17.23 2.12 -7.85
CA ASP A 231 18.49 1.51 -7.39
C ASP A 231 18.34 0.55 -6.22
N ARG A 232 17.30 -0.28 -6.32
CA ARG A 232 17.10 -1.42 -5.42
C ARG A 232 17.07 -1.02 -3.93
N PRO A 233 16.19 -0.08 -3.53
CA PRO A 233 16.04 0.28 -2.13
C PRO A 233 15.57 -0.92 -1.29
N PRO A 234 15.59 -0.84 0.05
CA PRO A 234 14.98 -1.86 0.90
C PRO A 234 13.56 -2.23 0.44
N LEU A 235 13.32 -3.52 0.24
CA LEU A 235 12.06 -4.08 -0.25
C LEU A 235 11.68 -5.30 0.59
N GLU A 236 10.50 -5.25 1.19
CA GLU A 236 9.90 -6.36 1.95
C GLU A 236 8.77 -6.97 1.14
N TRP A 237 8.74 -8.30 1.00
CA TRP A 237 7.64 -9.02 0.36
C TRP A 237 6.82 -9.77 1.40
N LEU A 238 5.50 -9.65 1.31
CA LEU A 238 4.53 -10.42 2.08
C LEU A 238 3.88 -11.45 1.17
N ASP A 239 3.89 -12.73 1.54
CA ASP A 239 3.18 -13.80 0.81
C ASP A 239 1.66 -13.69 1.00
N THR A 240 1.06 -12.62 0.51
CA THR A 240 -0.37 -12.37 0.67
C THR A 240 -0.89 -11.48 -0.46
N ASN A 241 -2.17 -11.11 -0.40
CA ASN A 241 -2.82 -10.24 -1.38
C ASN A 241 -2.71 -8.74 -1.01
N HIS A 242 -3.47 -7.88 -1.70
CA HIS A 242 -3.48 -6.43 -1.47
C HIS A 242 -4.15 -5.98 -0.15
N PHE A 243 -4.93 -6.84 0.51
CA PHE A 243 -5.79 -6.43 1.63
C PHE A 243 -5.33 -7.00 2.98
N ALA A 244 -4.85 -8.25 3.02
CA ALA A 244 -4.41 -8.89 4.25
C ALA A 244 -3.33 -8.13 5.05
N PRO A 245 -2.43 -7.33 4.44
CA PRO A 245 -1.47 -6.52 5.20
C PRO A 245 -2.13 -5.57 6.21
N ALA A 246 -3.42 -5.24 6.07
CA ALA A 246 -4.17 -4.51 7.09
C ALA A 246 -4.25 -5.24 8.43
N ALA A 247 -4.29 -6.58 8.44
CA ALA A 247 -4.25 -7.38 9.66
C ALA A 247 -2.86 -7.36 10.33
N GLY A 248 -1.81 -7.07 9.56
CA GLY A 248 -0.42 -6.92 10.01
C GLY A 248 0.01 -5.49 10.32
N ALA A 249 -0.94 -4.54 10.41
CA ALA A 249 -0.65 -3.11 10.44
C ALA A 249 0.38 -2.69 11.51
N ASP A 250 0.38 -3.30 12.70
CA ASP A 250 1.33 -2.95 13.75
C ASP A 250 2.79 -3.24 13.37
N THR A 251 3.04 -4.37 12.71
CA THR A 251 4.38 -4.74 12.23
C THR A 251 4.84 -3.81 11.11
N ILE A 252 3.92 -3.44 10.21
CA ILE A 252 4.17 -2.49 9.12
C ILE A 252 4.48 -1.11 9.68
N MET A 253 3.72 -0.62 10.66
CA MET A 253 3.97 0.66 11.32
C MET A 253 5.34 0.67 12.03
N ALA A 254 5.68 -0.43 12.73
CA ALA A 254 6.99 -0.57 13.39
C ALA A 254 8.15 -0.57 12.38
N ARG A 255 8.04 -1.31 11.27
CA ARG A 255 9.04 -1.35 10.20
C ARG A 255 9.22 0.00 9.53
N SER A 256 8.11 0.72 9.32
CA SER A 256 8.09 2.05 8.73
C SER A 256 8.77 3.07 9.62
N LEU A 257 8.46 3.06 10.92
CA LEU A 257 9.13 3.89 11.92
C LEU A 257 10.64 3.62 11.93
N ALA A 258 11.05 2.35 12.00
CA ALA A 258 12.45 1.98 12.02
C ALA A 258 13.21 2.47 10.78
N HIS A 259 12.57 2.41 9.61
CA HIS A 259 13.12 2.96 8.37
C HIS A 259 13.29 4.47 8.43
N LEU A 260 12.26 5.21 8.86
CA LEU A 260 12.31 6.67 8.97
C LEU A 260 13.37 7.14 9.99
N GLU A 261 13.44 6.47 11.16
CA GLU A 261 14.46 6.77 12.17
C GLU A 261 15.88 6.53 11.65
N ALA A 262 16.12 5.42 10.96
CA ALA A 262 17.42 5.12 10.36
C ALA A 262 17.73 6.09 9.20
N ALA A 263 16.71 6.48 8.43
CA ALA A 263 16.84 7.41 7.32
C ALA A 263 17.33 8.79 7.78
N TRP A 264 16.92 9.21 8.97
CA TRP A 264 17.28 10.51 9.55
C TRP A 264 18.34 10.45 10.65
N GLY A 265 18.97 9.31 10.86
CA GLY A 265 20.02 9.14 11.88
C GLY A 265 19.51 9.33 13.31
N ILE A 266 18.21 9.18 13.55
CA ILE A 266 17.59 9.35 14.87
C ILE A 266 17.90 8.13 15.75
N ARG A 267 17.70 6.93 15.19
CA ARG A 267 18.04 5.66 15.83
C ARG A 267 18.55 4.67 14.79
N PRO A 268 19.78 4.17 14.91
CA PRO A 268 20.27 3.11 14.05
C PRO A 268 19.63 1.77 14.46
N HIS A 269 19.10 1.05 13.49
CA HIS A 269 18.53 -0.28 13.70
C HIS A 269 19.50 -1.35 13.18
N ARG A 270 20.08 -2.15 14.08
CA ARG A 270 20.95 -3.28 13.68
C ARG A 270 20.19 -4.35 12.90
N ARG A 271 18.92 -4.57 13.27
CA ARG A 271 17.95 -5.40 12.55
C ARG A 271 16.60 -4.70 12.60
N PRO A 272 16.01 -4.32 11.45
CA PRO A 272 14.68 -3.73 11.45
C PRO A 272 13.64 -4.77 11.92
N PRO A 273 12.53 -4.34 12.54
CA PRO A 273 11.48 -5.24 12.98
C PRO A 273 10.85 -5.93 11.76
N PRO A 274 10.50 -7.23 11.85
CA PRO A 274 9.91 -7.95 10.73
C PRO A 274 8.53 -7.39 10.37
N VAL A 275 8.13 -7.56 9.12
CA VAL A 275 6.75 -7.36 8.67
C VAL A 275 6.09 -8.71 8.49
N ALA A 276 4.84 -8.82 8.93
CA ALA A 276 4.07 -10.04 8.81
C ALA A 276 2.61 -9.73 8.47
N ALA A 277 2.03 -10.57 7.62
CA ALA A 277 0.62 -10.54 7.30
C ALA A 277 0.14 -11.99 7.09
N PRO A 278 -1.09 -12.33 7.47
CA PRO A 278 -1.59 -13.68 7.27
C PRO A 278 -1.82 -13.96 5.77
N THR A 279 -1.60 -15.21 5.40
CA THR A 279 -1.95 -15.73 4.07
C THR A 279 -3.21 -16.58 4.22
N LEU A 280 -4.37 -15.97 3.99
CA LEU A 280 -5.66 -16.63 4.05
C LEU A 280 -6.08 -17.01 2.62
N LYS A 281 -6.58 -18.22 2.44
CA LYS A 281 -6.99 -18.78 1.15
C LYS A 281 -8.46 -19.18 1.22
N ALA A 282 -9.24 -18.82 0.22
CA ALA A 282 -10.63 -19.20 0.08
C ALA A 282 -10.88 -19.80 -1.30
N GLY A 283 -11.51 -20.98 -1.34
CA GLY A 283 -11.80 -21.61 -2.62
C GLY A 283 -12.21 -23.07 -2.51
N MET A 284 -11.86 -23.82 -3.55
CA MET A 284 -12.20 -25.22 -3.72
C MET A 284 -11.04 -26.12 -3.32
N LEU A 285 -11.36 -27.21 -2.63
CA LEU A 285 -10.47 -28.32 -2.32
C LEU A 285 -11.01 -29.55 -3.06
N VAL A 286 -10.19 -30.12 -3.93
CA VAL A 286 -10.47 -31.34 -4.69
C VAL A 286 -9.66 -32.47 -4.07
N GLY A 287 -10.31 -33.61 -3.82
CA GLY A 287 -9.74 -34.68 -3.00
C GLY A 287 -10.02 -34.45 -1.51
N LEU A 288 -9.31 -35.16 -0.63
CA LEU A 288 -9.59 -35.20 0.81
C LEU A 288 -11.05 -35.61 1.11
N ASP A 289 -11.31 -36.90 0.87
CA ASP A 289 -12.56 -37.65 1.12
C ASP A 289 -13.83 -37.12 0.44
N ALA A 290 -13.72 -36.08 -0.38
CA ALA A 290 -14.79 -35.56 -1.21
C ALA A 290 -14.30 -35.25 -2.64
N PRO A 291 -15.18 -35.36 -3.66
CA PRO A 291 -14.84 -34.93 -5.01
C PRO A 291 -14.61 -33.41 -5.07
N LEU A 292 -15.31 -32.64 -4.24
CA LEU A 292 -15.19 -31.20 -4.12
C LEU A 292 -15.64 -30.72 -2.73
N ALA A 293 -14.88 -29.82 -2.11
CA ALA A 293 -15.32 -29.08 -0.93
C ALA A 293 -14.98 -27.58 -1.07
N LEU A 294 -15.85 -26.70 -0.60
CA LEU A 294 -15.50 -25.29 -0.41
C LEU A 294 -14.84 -25.13 0.95
N GLY A 295 -13.81 -24.29 1.05
CA GLY A 295 -13.10 -24.09 2.31
C GLY A 295 -12.30 -22.82 2.41
N LEU A 296 -11.90 -22.56 3.64
CA LEU A 296 -10.95 -21.53 4.05
C LEU A 296 -9.72 -22.22 4.62
N ALA A 297 -8.55 -21.73 4.25
CA ALA A 297 -7.28 -22.22 4.79
C ALA A 297 -6.39 -21.04 5.18
N TRP A 298 -5.81 -21.10 6.37
CA TRP A 298 -4.69 -20.26 6.76
C TRP A 298 -3.40 -21.02 6.47
N GLN A 299 -2.55 -20.45 5.61
CA GLN A 299 -1.19 -20.90 5.44
C GLN A 299 -0.36 -20.38 6.63
N ALA A 300 -0.20 -21.24 7.63
CA ALA A 300 0.31 -20.88 8.94
C ALA A 300 1.84 -20.85 8.99
N ILE A 301 2.50 -21.78 8.31
CA ILE A 301 3.96 -21.93 8.39
C ILE A 301 4.52 -22.09 6.96
N PRO A 302 5.27 -21.11 6.44
CA PRO A 302 6.07 -21.32 5.24
C PRO A 302 7.27 -22.22 5.57
N LEU A 303 7.56 -23.20 4.72
CA LEU A 303 8.67 -24.14 4.87
C LEU A 303 9.83 -23.82 3.91
N ALA A 304 9.54 -23.16 2.78
CA ALA A 304 10.50 -22.68 1.80
C ALA A 304 9.88 -21.52 0.99
N GLU A 305 10.70 -20.68 0.36
CA GLU A 305 10.28 -19.53 -0.45
C GLU A 305 10.60 -19.74 -1.95
N ARG A 306 9.71 -19.28 -2.83
CA ARG A 306 9.91 -19.23 -4.29
C ARG A 306 10.59 -17.93 -4.71
N SER A 307 11.12 -17.88 -5.93
CA SER A 307 11.69 -16.66 -6.52
C SER A 307 10.67 -15.52 -6.72
N ASP A 308 9.38 -15.80 -6.59
CA ASP A 308 8.29 -14.81 -6.63
C ASP A 308 7.77 -14.42 -5.23
N HIS A 309 8.50 -14.79 -4.17
CA HIS A 309 8.22 -14.45 -2.76
C HIS A 309 6.94 -15.08 -2.18
N MET A 310 6.37 -16.05 -2.88
CA MET A 310 5.36 -16.94 -2.31
C MET A 310 6.04 -18.11 -1.59
N ALA A 311 5.38 -18.69 -0.59
CA ALA A 311 5.83 -19.95 -0.03
C ALA A 311 5.87 -21.03 -1.12
N LEU A 312 7.00 -21.73 -1.26
CA LEU A 312 7.13 -22.91 -2.11
C LEU A 312 6.38 -24.09 -1.49
N ALA A 313 6.65 -24.33 -0.21
CA ALA A 313 6.02 -25.37 0.59
C ALA A 313 5.50 -24.76 1.89
N HIS A 314 4.38 -25.27 2.41
CA HIS A 314 3.76 -24.70 3.58
C HIS A 314 2.90 -25.70 4.37
N LEU A 315 2.70 -25.40 5.65
CA LEU A 315 1.68 -26.02 6.50
C LEU A 315 0.47 -25.11 6.56
N SER A 316 -0.70 -25.68 6.29
CA SER A 316 -1.99 -24.98 6.36
C SER A 316 -2.92 -25.64 7.36
N LEU A 317 -3.70 -24.81 8.04
CA LEU A 317 -4.86 -25.23 8.83
C LEU A 317 -6.11 -24.63 8.19
N GLY A 318 -7.17 -25.42 8.07
CA GLY A 318 -8.36 -24.96 7.38
C GLY A 318 -9.64 -25.64 7.82
N ALA A 319 -10.74 -25.07 7.33
CA ALA A 319 -12.08 -25.60 7.47
C ALA A 319 -12.70 -25.71 6.08
N SER A 320 -13.33 -26.84 5.78
CA SER A 320 -14.13 -27.00 4.56
C SER A 320 -15.55 -27.43 4.91
N THR A 321 -16.43 -27.53 3.91
CA THR A 321 -17.77 -28.11 4.04
C THR A 321 -17.80 -29.57 4.50
N GLN A 322 -16.63 -30.19 4.68
CA GLN A 322 -16.42 -31.56 5.11
C GLN A 322 -15.59 -31.63 6.41
N GLY A 323 -15.50 -30.51 7.14
CA GLY A 323 -14.82 -30.43 8.44
C GLY A 323 -13.43 -29.79 8.41
N LEU A 324 -12.77 -29.79 9.57
CA LEU A 324 -11.45 -29.21 9.77
C LEU A 324 -10.36 -30.10 9.16
N PHE A 325 -9.30 -29.46 8.65
CA PHE A 325 -8.17 -30.16 8.07
C PHE A 325 -6.83 -29.45 8.34
N ALA A 326 -5.76 -30.24 8.30
CA ALA A 326 -4.39 -29.74 8.21
C ALA A 326 -3.78 -30.25 6.89
N ALA A 327 -2.95 -29.44 6.25
CA ALA A 327 -2.34 -29.79 4.97
C ALA A 327 -0.86 -29.41 4.91
N VAL A 328 -0.07 -30.25 4.24
CA VAL A 328 1.25 -29.90 3.73
C VAL A 328 1.07 -29.66 2.24
N GLY A 329 1.29 -28.43 1.78
CA GLY A 329 1.06 -28.00 0.41
C GLY A 329 2.32 -27.49 -0.27
N ILE A 330 2.35 -27.61 -1.59
CA ILE A 330 3.29 -26.96 -2.50
C ILE A 330 2.49 -25.98 -3.35
N THR A 331 2.88 -24.71 -3.36
CA THR A 331 2.25 -23.69 -4.21
C THR A 331 2.80 -23.80 -5.63
N LEU A 332 1.92 -24.13 -6.58
CA LEU A 332 2.24 -24.21 -8.02
C LEU A 332 2.09 -22.85 -8.69
N SER A 333 1.02 -22.13 -8.35
CA SER A 333 0.75 -20.77 -8.81
C SER A 333 0.08 -19.96 -7.69
N ARG A 334 -0.11 -18.66 -7.91
CA ARG A 334 -0.78 -17.77 -6.95
C ARG A 334 -2.17 -18.23 -6.49
N HIS A 335 -2.83 -19.11 -7.26
CA HIS A 335 -4.18 -19.60 -7.03
C HIS A 335 -4.27 -21.13 -6.87
N VAL A 336 -3.15 -21.85 -6.94
CA VAL A 336 -3.17 -23.32 -7.00
C VAL A 336 -2.09 -23.89 -6.09
N ASP A 337 -2.51 -24.72 -5.14
CA ASP A 337 -1.62 -25.57 -4.35
C ASP A 337 -1.95 -27.05 -4.59
N ILE A 338 -0.93 -27.91 -4.53
CA ILE A 338 -1.08 -29.36 -4.50
C ILE A 338 -0.41 -29.91 -3.24
N GLY A 339 -0.93 -30.97 -2.65
CA GLY A 339 -0.28 -31.55 -1.50
C GLY A 339 -1.03 -32.72 -0.89
N VAL A 340 -0.79 -32.91 0.40
CA VAL A 340 -1.45 -33.94 1.20
C VAL A 340 -2.13 -33.26 2.39
N ALA A 341 -3.40 -33.58 2.59
CA ALA A 341 -4.19 -33.09 3.71
C ALA A 341 -4.72 -34.23 4.57
N ARG A 342 -5.00 -33.94 5.83
CA ARG A 342 -5.60 -34.86 6.79
C ARG A 342 -6.74 -34.15 7.51
N ARG A 343 -7.89 -34.83 7.61
CA ARG A 343 -9.02 -34.36 8.44
C ARG A 343 -8.66 -34.41 9.92
N ALA A 344 -9.27 -33.55 10.73
CA ALA A 344 -9.03 -33.55 12.17
C ALA A 344 -9.58 -34.82 12.86
N ASP A 345 -10.68 -35.38 12.35
CA ASP A 345 -11.34 -36.61 12.81
C ASP A 345 -10.85 -37.88 12.08
N GLY A 346 -10.19 -37.71 10.92
CA GLY A 346 -9.66 -38.78 10.10
C GLY A 346 -8.23 -39.20 10.45
N ARG A 347 -7.92 -40.49 10.28
CA ARG A 347 -6.58 -41.04 10.53
C ARG A 347 -5.65 -41.00 9.32
N THR A 348 -6.19 -40.98 8.10
CA THR A 348 -5.41 -41.09 6.86
C THR A 348 -5.21 -39.74 6.19
N ALA A 349 -3.98 -39.47 5.78
CA ALA A 349 -3.66 -38.34 4.93
C ALA A 349 -3.98 -38.69 3.46
N ARG A 350 -4.53 -37.75 2.70
CA ARG A 350 -4.97 -37.94 1.31
C ARG A 350 -4.39 -36.84 0.42
N PRO A 351 -4.08 -37.15 -0.86
CA PRO A 351 -3.77 -36.11 -1.83
C PRO A 351 -4.90 -35.09 -1.94
N CYS A 352 -4.55 -33.83 -2.10
CA CYS A 352 -5.49 -32.75 -2.31
C CYS A 352 -4.94 -31.71 -3.29
N LEU A 353 -5.84 -31.12 -4.07
CA LEU A 353 -5.60 -29.97 -4.92
C LEU A 353 -6.46 -28.82 -4.41
N SER A 354 -5.85 -27.66 -4.16
CA SER A 354 -6.56 -26.44 -3.79
C SER A 354 -6.54 -25.44 -4.94
N ILE A 355 -7.70 -24.93 -5.33
CA ILE A 355 -7.87 -23.81 -6.25
C ILE A 355 -8.52 -22.67 -5.45
N HIS A 356 -7.82 -21.55 -5.27
CA HIS A 356 -8.19 -20.53 -4.29
C HIS A 356 -7.85 -19.11 -4.72
N LEU A 357 -8.54 -18.16 -4.09
CA LEU A 357 -8.12 -16.77 -3.99
C LEU A 357 -7.43 -16.56 -2.65
N THR A 358 -6.38 -15.73 -2.62
CA THR A 358 -5.81 -15.25 -1.36
C THR A 358 -6.61 -14.05 -0.90
N LEU A 359 -7.10 -14.08 0.35
CA LEU A 359 -7.97 -13.09 0.98
C LEU A 359 -7.21 -12.00 1.72
#